data_AF-A0AAW2F2W9-F1
#
_entry.id   AF-A0AAW2F2W9-F1
#
_cell.length_a   1.000
_cell.length_b   1.000
_cell.length_c   1.000
_cell.angle_alpha   90.00
_cell.angle_beta   90.00
_cell.angle_gamma   90.00
#
_symmetry.space_group_name_H-M   'P 1'
#
loop_
_entity.id
_entity.type
_entity.pdbx_description
1 polymer ?
#
loop_
_entity_poly.entity_id
_entity_poly.type
_entity_poly.pdbx_seq_one_letter_code
_entity_poly.pdbx_strand_id
1 'polypeptide(L)'
;MAYVNVAEWKPDQVCEWLKGLDSTVRPYIHSFLNHSINGHQLLNLQPQDLEDLGVVKLGHQEIILEAVEYLRRFHYELDKENLQLLALRLSSQAYSLHKELCRQYDSEPLTTQTLSDVASIMMVVKPLVRWMDYPPFSGHIEYHSKKVELMKISIEMATCAQRDRFAEKPVREIRKICSKLTRLAEYIIQDITDPIILQPASLDLATLKKKSSDDLGFYILPSFHGVHQITEIKLGSAAHQSGKMQEGDEIVQVNYQTVVGWERKNLLELFRESPAEILLTMKRRPKHTKTYGPIYIKPYKLPSNKNTSYTAQGRSLPSPRPELLTIPDFAMPSR
;
A
#
# COMPACT_ATOMS: atom_id res chain seq x y z
N MET A 1 15.36 0.11 -14.56
CA MET A 1 14.23 0.48 -13.67
C MET A 1 14.49 -0.05 -12.26
N ALA A 2 14.38 0.80 -11.23
CA ALA A 2 14.62 0.37 -9.86
C ALA A 2 13.47 -0.53 -9.34
N TYR A 3 13.77 -1.54 -8.52
CA TYR A 3 12.76 -2.41 -7.91
C TYR A 3 13.11 -2.78 -6.46
N VAL A 4 12.09 -3.14 -5.67
CA VAL A 4 12.22 -3.64 -4.30
C VAL A 4 11.78 -5.10 -4.28
N ASN A 5 12.68 -5.99 -3.87
CA ASN A 5 12.37 -7.42 -3.77
C ASN A 5 11.92 -7.77 -2.34
N VAL A 6 10.60 -7.90 -2.15
CA VAL A 6 10.01 -8.30 -0.86
C VAL A 6 10.24 -9.78 -0.59
N ALA A 7 10.23 -10.65 -1.61
CA ALA A 7 10.41 -12.09 -1.44
C ALA A 7 11.77 -12.48 -0.84
N GLU A 8 12.80 -11.66 -1.08
CA GLU A 8 14.16 -11.86 -0.53
C GLU A 8 14.36 -11.25 0.88
N TRP A 9 13.30 -10.77 1.54
CA TRP A 9 13.43 -10.24 2.90
C TRP A 9 13.83 -11.31 3.90
N LYS A 10 14.76 -10.93 4.78
CA LYS A 10 15.12 -11.73 5.96
C LYS A 10 14.05 -11.61 7.05
N PRO A 11 13.98 -12.57 7.99
CA PRO A 11 13.05 -12.50 9.12
C PRO A 11 13.14 -11.19 9.91
N ASP A 12 14.36 -10.66 10.12
CA ASP A 12 14.56 -9.37 10.78
C ASP A 12 13.87 -8.22 10.04
N GLN A 13 13.94 -8.22 8.71
CA GLN A 13 13.34 -7.17 7.86
C GLN A 13 11.81 -7.27 7.86
N VAL A 14 11.27 -8.49 7.88
CA VAL A 14 9.84 -8.73 8.09
C VAL A 14 9.40 -8.20 9.45
N CYS A 15 10.17 -8.45 10.51
CA CYS A 15 9.88 -7.96 11.85
C CYS A 15 9.92 -6.42 11.93
N GLU A 16 10.92 -5.78 11.33
CA GLU A 16 10.97 -4.31 11.24
C GLU A 16 9.78 -3.74 10.47
N TRP A 17 9.35 -4.40 9.39
CA TRP A 17 8.15 -4.00 8.66
C TRP A 17 6.87 -4.14 9.51
N LEU A 18 6.71 -5.24 10.25
CA LEU A 18 5.54 -5.46 11.13
C LEU A 18 5.41 -4.41 12.24
N LYS A 19 6.52 -3.87 12.75
CA LYS A 19 6.52 -2.82 13.79
C LYS A 19 5.78 -1.55 13.37
N GLY A 20 5.78 -1.24 12.07
CA GLY A 20 5.20 -0.01 11.52
C GLY A 20 3.74 -0.14 11.05
N LEU A 21 3.12 -1.32 11.17
CA LEU A 21 1.70 -1.53 10.88
C LEU A 21 0.82 -0.85 11.95
N ASP A 22 0.26 -1.63 12.87
CA ASP A 22 -0.52 -1.15 14.01
C ASP A 22 0.19 -1.56 15.31
N SER A 23 0.05 -0.74 16.34
CA SER A 23 0.54 -1.03 17.69
C SER A 23 0.06 -2.39 18.25
N THR A 24 -1.12 -2.85 17.85
CA THR A 24 -1.74 -4.13 18.22
C THR A 24 -1.03 -5.35 17.63
N VAL A 25 -0.25 -5.17 16.55
CA VAL A 25 0.52 -6.24 15.90
C VAL A 25 1.87 -6.48 16.61
N ARG A 26 2.37 -5.48 17.35
CA ARG A 26 3.70 -5.53 18.00
C ARG A 26 3.93 -6.74 18.92
N PRO A 27 2.95 -7.22 19.72
CA PRO A 27 3.15 -8.42 20.54
C PRO A 27 3.49 -9.67 19.74
N TYR A 28 3.05 -9.78 18.48
CA TYR A 28 3.25 -10.97 17.67
C TYR A 28 4.63 -11.03 17.00
N ILE A 29 5.40 -9.94 16.98
CA ILE A 29 6.68 -9.85 16.27
C ILE A 29 7.65 -10.97 16.70
N HIS A 30 7.69 -11.29 18.01
CA HIS A 30 8.53 -12.38 18.50
C HIS A 30 8.15 -13.72 17.88
N SER A 31 6.87 -13.93 17.58
CA SER A 31 6.35 -15.19 17.03
C SER A 31 6.79 -15.34 15.58
N PHE A 32 6.67 -14.26 14.79
CA PHE A 32 7.20 -14.22 13.42
C PHE A 32 8.70 -14.45 13.37
N LEU A 33 9.47 -13.90 14.33
CA LEU A 33 10.91 -14.12 14.41
C LEU A 33 11.26 -15.56 14.80
N ASN A 34 10.57 -16.12 15.81
CA ASN A 34 10.79 -17.49 16.28
C ASN A 34 10.48 -18.53 15.18
N HIS A 35 9.45 -18.29 14.39
CA HIS A 35 9.10 -19.11 13.22
C HIS A 35 9.93 -18.78 11.97
N SER A 36 10.87 -17.82 12.07
CA SER A 36 11.77 -17.42 10.98
C SER A 36 11.04 -17.05 9.68
N ILE A 37 9.89 -16.37 9.79
CA ILE A 37 9.06 -15.99 8.64
C ILE A 37 9.85 -15.03 7.73
N ASN A 38 10.20 -15.50 6.54
CA ASN A 38 10.91 -14.71 5.53
C ASN A 38 9.95 -13.99 4.58
N GLY A 39 10.48 -13.16 3.69
CA GLY A 39 9.70 -12.39 2.73
C GLY A 39 8.81 -13.23 1.81
N HIS A 40 9.29 -14.39 1.35
CA HIS A 40 8.51 -15.30 0.51
C HIS A 40 7.32 -15.91 1.28
N GLN A 41 7.54 -16.31 2.53
CA GLN A 41 6.47 -16.80 3.40
C GLN A 41 5.47 -15.69 3.72
N LEU A 42 5.96 -14.48 4.04
CA LEU A 42 5.12 -13.30 4.28
C LEU A 42 4.16 -13.03 3.12
N LEU A 43 4.66 -13.04 1.88
CA LEU A 43 3.83 -12.79 0.70
C LEU A 43 2.77 -13.87 0.46
N ASN A 44 2.96 -15.09 0.97
CA ASN A 44 2.03 -16.20 0.78
C ASN A 44 1.15 -16.49 2.00
N LEU A 45 1.22 -15.66 3.05
CA LEU A 45 0.46 -15.86 4.28
C LEU A 45 -1.04 -16.00 4.02
N GLN A 46 -1.60 -17.05 4.61
CA GLN A 46 -3.02 -17.33 4.70
C GLN A 46 -3.54 -17.06 6.12
N PRO A 47 -4.87 -16.93 6.30
CA PRO A 47 -5.46 -16.78 7.63
C PRO A 47 -5.08 -17.91 8.60
N GLN A 48 -4.96 -19.15 8.12
CA GLN A 48 -4.60 -20.30 8.98
C GLN A 48 -3.17 -20.18 9.51
N ASP A 49 -2.23 -19.71 8.67
CA ASP A 49 -0.83 -19.53 9.09
C ASP A 49 -0.72 -18.52 10.25
N LEU A 50 -1.62 -17.53 10.29
CA LEU A 50 -1.65 -16.54 11.36
C LEU A 50 -2.14 -17.12 12.69
N GLU A 51 -3.06 -18.08 12.66
CA GLU A 51 -3.50 -18.81 13.85
C GLU A 51 -2.34 -19.60 14.46
N ASP A 52 -1.56 -20.29 13.63
CA ASP A 52 -0.37 -21.03 14.05
C ASP A 52 0.71 -20.11 14.65
N LEU A 53 0.81 -18.88 14.15
CA LEU A 53 1.68 -17.83 14.69
C LEU A 53 1.14 -17.18 15.98
N GLY A 54 -0.03 -17.61 16.48
CA GLY A 54 -0.66 -17.11 17.69
C GLY A 54 -1.52 -15.85 17.49
N VAL A 55 -1.77 -15.44 16.25
CA VAL A 55 -2.64 -14.33 15.89
C VAL A 55 -4.06 -14.85 15.68
N VAL A 56 -4.79 -15.09 16.78
CA VAL A 56 -6.15 -15.68 16.73
C VAL A 56 -7.25 -14.62 16.57
N LYS A 57 -6.98 -13.36 16.94
CA LYS A 57 -7.98 -12.29 16.86
C LYS A 57 -8.20 -11.88 15.40
N LEU A 58 -9.43 -12.05 14.90
CA LEU A 58 -9.81 -11.68 13.52
C LEU A 58 -9.37 -10.26 13.13
N GLY A 59 -9.60 -9.26 13.99
CA GLY A 59 -9.17 -7.88 13.69
C GLY A 59 -7.67 -7.73 13.52
N HIS A 60 -6.85 -8.51 14.26
CA HIS A 60 -5.39 -8.48 14.10
C HIS A 60 -4.96 -9.23 12.83
N GLN A 61 -5.64 -10.33 12.50
CA GLN A 61 -5.40 -11.06 11.25
C GLN A 61 -5.69 -10.17 10.05
N GLU A 62 -6.83 -9.46 10.03
CA GLU A 62 -7.22 -8.54 8.97
C GLU A 62 -6.16 -7.45 8.74
N ILE A 63 -5.65 -6.82 9.80
CA ILE A 63 -4.59 -5.79 9.67
C ILE A 63 -3.34 -6.35 8.97
N ILE A 64 -2.89 -7.55 9.37
CA ILE A 64 -1.69 -8.16 8.79
C ILE A 64 -1.96 -8.58 7.35
N LEU A 65 -3.07 -9.28 7.08
CA LEU A 65 -3.41 -9.78 5.74
C LEU A 65 -3.65 -8.63 4.76
N GLU A 66 -4.31 -7.55 5.19
CA GLU A 66 -4.52 -6.35 4.38
C GLU A 66 -3.17 -5.68 4.04
N ALA A 67 -2.28 -5.52 5.02
CA ALA A 67 -0.95 -4.96 4.79
C ALA A 67 -0.08 -5.84 3.88
N VAL A 68 -0.15 -7.16 4.03
CA VAL A 68 0.52 -8.13 3.15
C VAL A 68 -0.05 -8.05 1.74
N GLU A 69 -1.36 -7.85 1.58
CA GLU A 69 -1.99 -7.65 0.28
C GLU A 69 -1.48 -6.38 -0.41
N TYR A 70 -1.28 -5.29 0.34
CA TYR A 70 -0.63 -4.08 -0.19
C TYR A 70 0.81 -4.33 -0.62
N LEU A 71 1.59 -5.10 0.15
CA LEU A 71 2.93 -5.51 -0.25
C LEU A 71 2.94 -6.40 -1.49
N ARG A 72 2.02 -7.36 -1.60
CA ARG A 72 1.88 -8.24 -2.78
C ARG A 72 1.62 -7.42 -4.04
N ARG A 73 0.64 -6.51 -3.99
CA ARG A 73 0.31 -5.62 -5.12
C ARG A 73 1.52 -4.78 -5.50
N PHE A 74 2.16 -4.17 -4.51
CA PHE A 74 3.37 -3.39 -4.76
C PHE A 74 4.50 -4.24 -5.39
N HIS A 75 4.72 -5.47 -4.92
CA HIS A 75 5.80 -6.32 -5.41
C HIS A 75 5.57 -6.85 -6.83
N TYR A 76 4.34 -7.23 -7.18
CA TYR A 76 4.02 -7.89 -8.45
C TYR A 76 3.45 -6.98 -9.54
N GLU A 77 2.95 -5.80 -9.17
CA GLU A 77 2.23 -4.91 -10.10
C GLU A 77 2.93 -3.58 -10.38
N LEU A 78 3.96 -3.21 -9.61
CA LEU A 78 4.66 -1.93 -9.77
C LEU A 78 5.11 -1.63 -11.21
N ASP A 79 5.67 -2.63 -11.89
CA ASP A 79 6.20 -2.51 -13.26
C ASP A 79 5.14 -2.65 -14.35
N LYS A 80 3.91 -3.01 -13.97
CA LYS A 80 2.77 -3.20 -14.88
C LYS A 80 1.73 -2.09 -14.73
N GLU A 81 1.66 -1.45 -13.57
CA GLU A 81 0.67 -0.44 -13.25
C GLU A 81 0.82 0.76 -14.20
N ASN A 82 -0.17 0.92 -15.07
CA ASN A 82 -0.34 2.05 -15.98
C ASN A 82 -1.83 2.43 -16.09
N LEU A 83 -2.12 3.61 -16.64
CA LEU A 83 -3.50 4.12 -16.71
C LEU A 83 -4.41 3.16 -17.48
N GLN A 84 -3.93 2.60 -18.59
CA GLN A 84 -4.71 1.67 -19.41
C GLN A 84 -5.02 0.37 -18.66
N LEU A 85 -4.07 -0.18 -17.91
CA LEU A 85 -4.27 -1.39 -17.11
C LEU A 85 -5.31 -1.16 -16.00
N LEU A 86 -5.27 0.00 -15.35
CA LEU A 86 -6.27 0.37 -14.34
C LEU A 86 -7.67 0.51 -14.96
N ALA A 87 -7.78 1.12 -16.14
CA ALA A 87 -9.03 1.18 -16.89
C ALA A 87 -9.50 -0.22 -17.33
N LEU A 88 -8.61 -1.08 -17.80
CA LEU A 88 -8.94 -2.45 -18.19
C LEU A 88 -9.49 -3.27 -17.03
N ARG A 89 -8.89 -3.15 -15.84
CA ARG A 89 -9.38 -3.80 -14.61
C ARG A 89 -10.79 -3.31 -14.26
N LEU A 90 -11.02 -2.01 -14.31
CA LEU A 90 -12.34 -1.43 -14.07
C LEU A 90 -13.36 -1.94 -15.08
N SER A 91 -13.03 -1.90 -16.36
CA SER A 91 -13.90 -2.39 -17.45
C SER A 91 -14.27 -3.86 -17.25
N SER A 92 -13.28 -4.71 -16.99
CA SER A 92 -13.46 -6.15 -16.80
C SER A 92 -14.36 -6.47 -15.60
N GLN A 93 -14.10 -5.86 -14.43
CA GLN A 93 -14.90 -6.11 -13.23
C GLN A 93 -16.34 -5.58 -13.38
N ALA A 94 -16.49 -4.35 -13.89
CA ALA A 94 -17.80 -3.77 -14.11
C ALA A 94 -18.61 -4.56 -15.15
N TYR A 95 -17.98 -5.02 -16.22
CA TYR A 95 -18.63 -5.82 -17.26
C TYR A 95 -19.04 -7.20 -16.74
N SER A 96 -18.17 -7.86 -15.96
CA SER A 96 -18.47 -9.14 -15.33
C SER A 96 -19.71 -9.03 -14.43
N LEU A 97 -19.74 -8.03 -13.55
CA LEU A 97 -20.90 -7.78 -12.70
C LEU A 97 -22.15 -7.42 -13.51
N HIS A 98 -22.00 -6.58 -14.54
CA HIS A 98 -23.12 -6.24 -15.43
C HIS A 98 -23.74 -7.50 -16.08
N LYS A 99 -22.90 -8.42 -16.56
CA LYS A 99 -23.35 -9.68 -17.17
C LYS A 99 -24.05 -10.59 -16.20
N GLU A 100 -23.56 -10.69 -14.97
CA GLU A 100 -24.22 -11.48 -13.93
C GLU A 100 -25.60 -10.90 -13.59
N LEU A 101 -25.69 -9.59 -13.39
CA LEU A 101 -26.96 -8.91 -13.11
C LEU A 101 -27.95 -8.88 -14.29
N CYS A 102 -27.50 -9.15 -15.52
CA CYS A 102 -28.40 -9.36 -16.66
C CYS A 102 -29.20 -10.66 -16.56
N ARG A 103 -28.74 -11.63 -15.75
CA ARG A 103 -29.41 -12.92 -15.55
C ARG A 103 -30.42 -12.89 -14.39
N GLN A 104 -30.36 -11.85 -13.56
CA GLN A 104 -31.22 -11.64 -12.39
C GLN A 104 -32.44 -10.79 -12.73
N TYR A 105 -33.53 -10.99 -11.99
CA TYR A 105 -34.73 -10.16 -12.11
C TYR A 105 -34.54 -8.82 -11.37
N ASP A 106 -35.07 -7.74 -11.94
CA ASP A 106 -34.94 -6.38 -11.37
C ASP A 106 -35.52 -6.23 -9.94
N SER A 107 -36.41 -7.15 -9.54
CA SER A 107 -37.09 -7.17 -8.24
C SER A 107 -36.38 -8.01 -7.18
N GLU A 108 -35.30 -8.71 -7.52
CA GLU A 108 -34.54 -9.50 -6.55
C GLU A 108 -33.75 -8.60 -5.60
N PRO A 109 -33.62 -8.98 -4.32
CA PRO A 109 -32.74 -8.28 -3.38
C PRO A 109 -31.27 -8.48 -3.76
N LEU A 110 -30.41 -7.55 -3.34
CA LEU A 110 -28.98 -7.69 -3.59
C LEU A 110 -28.40 -8.85 -2.78
N THR A 111 -27.62 -9.68 -3.45
CA THR A 111 -26.86 -10.72 -2.77
C THR A 111 -25.62 -10.12 -2.11
N THR A 112 -25.13 -10.77 -1.06
CA THR A 112 -23.85 -10.42 -0.42
C THR A 112 -22.69 -10.44 -1.43
N GLN A 113 -22.73 -11.37 -2.39
CA GLN A 113 -21.76 -11.43 -3.49
C GLN A 113 -21.80 -10.17 -4.36
N THR A 114 -22.99 -9.70 -4.74
CA THR A 114 -23.15 -8.47 -5.53
C THR A 114 -22.57 -7.26 -4.79
N LEU A 115 -22.81 -7.16 -3.48
CA LEU A 115 -22.24 -6.09 -2.65
C LEU A 115 -20.71 -6.18 -2.56
N SER A 116 -20.18 -7.40 -2.46
CA SER A 116 -18.72 -7.66 -2.50
C SER A 116 -18.12 -7.24 -3.84
N ASP A 117 -18.76 -7.58 -4.96
CA ASP A 117 -18.31 -7.20 -6.30
C ASP A 117 -18.36 -5.68 -6.51
N VAL A 118 -19.41 -5.02 -5.99
CA VAL A 118 -19.50 -3.55 -5.97
C VAL A 118 -18.34 -2.95 -5.18
N ALA A 119 -18.05 -3.47 -3.98
CA ALA A 119 -16.93 -3.00 -3.17
C ALA A 119 -15.59 -3.20 -3.90
N SER A 120 -15.40 -4.35 -4.57
CA SER A 120 -14.23 -4.64 -5.39
C SER A 120 -14.05 -3.63 -6.54
N ILE A 121 -15.12 -3.32 -7.27
CA ILE A 121 -15.11 -2.30 -8.33
C ILE A 121 -14.71 -0.93 -7.76
N MET A 122 -15.26 -0.54 -6.61
CA MET A 122 -14.93 0.73 -5.94
C MET A 122 -13.44 0.80 -5.54
N MET A 123 -12.83 -0.35 -5.20
CA MET A 123 -11.39 -0.44 -4.91
C MET A 123 -10.53 -0.23 -6.16
N VAL A 124 -11.02 -0.53 -7.37
CA VAL A 124 -10.30 -0.29 -8.64
C VAL A 124 -10.48 1.13 -9.16
N VAL A 125 -11.65 1.74 -8.93
CA VAL A 125 -11.94 3.12 -9.34
C VAL A 125 -10.93 4.10 -8.75
N LYS A 126 -10.62 3.97 -7.46
CA LYS A 126 -9.86 5.01 -6.75
C LYS A 126 -8.42 5.14 -7.26
N PRO A 127 -7.63 4.07 -7.45
CA PRO A 127 -6.33 4.16 -8.12
C PRO A 127 -6.40 4.83 -9.50
N LEU A 128 -7.42 4.51 -10.31
CA LEU A 128 -7.62 5.12 -11.62
C LEU A 128 -7.85 6.64 -11.52
N VAL A 129 -8.71 7.08 -10.60
CA VAL A 129 -8.92 8.52 -10.31
C VAL A 129 -7.63 9.18 -9.84
N ARG A 130 -6.89 8.55 -8.92
CA ARG A 130 -5.61 9.10 -8.43
C ARG A 130 -4.59 9.25 -9.54
N TRP A 131 -4.54 8.33 -10.50
CA TRP A 131 -3.65 8.50 -11.66
C TRP A 131 -4.00 9.75 -12.47
N MET A 132 -5.29 10.06 -12.63
CA MET A 132 -5.75 11.26 -13.35
C MET A 132 -5.66 12.56 -12.55
N ASP A 133 -5.51 12.51 -11.22
CA ASP A 133 -5.43 13.70 -10.36
C ASP A 133 -4.09 14.43 -10.43
N TYR A 134 -3.03 13.76 -10.87
CA TYR A 134 -1.67 14.28 -10.81
C TYR A 134 -0.96 14.26 -12.17
N PRO A 135 0.16 14.99 -12.31
CA PRO A 135 0.95 14.95 -13.53
C PRO A 135 1.40 13.51 -13.84
N PRO A 136 1.44 13.12 -15.13
CA PRO A 136 1.31 13.95 -16.34
C PRO A 136 -0.14 14.19 -16.80
N PHE A 137 -1.10 13.49 -16.21
CA PHE A 137 -2.49 13.49 -16.67
C PHE A 137 -3.27 14.73 -16.21
N SER A 138 -2.91 15.27 -15.05
CA SER A 138 -3.51 16.51 -14.54
C SER A 138 -3.30 17.67 -15.51
N GLY A 139 -4.36 18.39 -15.84
CA GLY A 139 -4.33 19.58 -16.69
C GLY A 139 -4.83 19.36 -18.12
N HIS A 140 -4.92 18.11 -18.58
CA HIS A 140 -5.58 17.80 -19.85
C HIS A 140 -7.10 17.70 -19.66
N ILE A 141 -7.85 18.41 -20.49
CA ILE A 141 -9.31 18.52 -20.40
C ILE A 141 -9.99 17.15 -20.58
N GLU A 142 -9.45 16.30 -21.47
CA GLU A 142 -10.00 14.97 -21.74
C GLU A 142 -9.96 14.05 -20.52
N TYR A 143 -8.79 13.87 -19.89
CA TYR A 143 -8.67 13.10 -18.64
C TYR A 143 -9.49 13.72 -17.51
N HIS A 144 -9.50 15.05 -17.38
CA HIS A 144 -10.29 15.71 -16.35
C HIS A 144 -11.79 15.45 -16.53
N SER A 145 -12.32 15.55 -17.75
CA SER A 145 -13.73 15.27 -18.05
C SER A 145 -14.10 13.83 -17.68
N LYS A 146 -13.26 12.86 -18.07
CA LYS A 146 -13.50 11.43 -17.76
C LYS A 146 -13.35 11.13 -16.28
N LYS A 147 -12.43 11.78 -15.57
CA LYS A 147 -12.30 11.69 -14.12
C LYS A 147 -13.57 12.16 -13.40
N VAL A 148 -14.11 13.33 -13.77
CA VAL A 148 -15.34 13.87 -13.15
C VAL A 148 -16.53 12.94 -13.41
N GLU A 149 -16.65 12.44 -14.63
CA GLU A 149 -17.68 11.46 -15.01
C GLU A 149 -17.55 10.17 -14.18
N LEU A 150 -16.33 9.63 -14.07
CA LEU A 150 -16.01 8.43 -13.29
C LEU A 150 -16.40 8.61 -11.82
N MET A 151 -15.96 9.69 -11.18
CA MET A 151 -16.28 9.97 -9.78
C MET A 151 -17.80 10.07 -9.55
N LYS A 152 -18.53 10.72 -10.46
CA LYS A 152 -20.00 10.83 -10.37
C LYS A 152 -20.66 9.44 -10.39
N ILE A 153 -20.25 8.59 -11.33
CA ILE A 153 -20.79 7.22 -11.46
C ILE A 153 -20.43 6.38 -10.23
N SER A 154 -19.22 6.52 -9.69
CA SER A 154 -18.78 5.78 -8.49
C SER A 154 -19.52 6.19 -7.22
N ILE A 155 -19.88 7.47 -7.07
CA ILE A 155 -20.74 7.94 -5.98
C ILE A 155 -22.16 7.38 -6.13
N GLU A 156 -22.71 7.36 -7.36
CA GLU A 156 -23.99 6.73 -7.68
C GLU A 156 -23.97 5.25 -7.26
N MET A 157 -22.89 4.52 -7.61
CA MET A 157 -22.70 3.11 -7.27
C MET A 157 -22.67 2.85 -5.77
N ALA A 158 -21.85 3.60 -5.03
CA ALA A 158 -21.73 3.47 -3.59
C ALA A 158 -23.05 3.77 -2.87
N THR A 159 -23.77 4.81 -3.33
CA THR A 159 -25.07 5.19 -2.78
C THR A 159 -26.12 4.11 -3.03
N CYS A 160 -26.15 3.50 -4.23
CA CYS A 160 -27.06 2.40 -4.55
C CYS A 160 -26.79 1.17 -3.68
N ALA A 161 -25.53 0.78 -3.52
CA ALA A 161 -25.16 -0.38 -2.70
C ALA A 161 -25.47 -0.19 -1.21
N GLN A 162 -25.37 1.03 -0.68
CA GLN A 162 -25.72 1.34 0.71
C GLN A 162 -27.23 1.33 0.97
N ARG A 163 -28.05 1.69 -0.03
CA ARG A 163 -29.50 1.78 0.12
C ARG A 163 -30.22 0.43 0.06
N ASP A 164 -29.55 -0.62 -0.44
CA ASP A 164 -29.98 -2.03 -0.55
C ASP A 164 -31.51 -2.24 -0.43
N ARG A 165 -32.02 -2.41 0.80
CA ARG A 165 -33.42 -2.74 1.11
C ARG A 165 -34.47 -1.64 0.87
N PHE A 166 -34.06 -0.39 0.71
CA PHE A 166 -34.94 0.77 0.52
C PHE A 166 -35.02 1.24 -0.93
N ALA A 167 -34.24 0.63 -1.82
CA ALA A 167 -34.26 0.95 -3.24
C ALA A 167 -35.37 0.15 -3.96
N GLU A 168 -36.14 0.81 -4.82
CA GLU A 168 -37.28 0.20 -5.51
C GLU A 168 -36.86 -0.89 -6.53
N LYS A 169 -35.65 -0.76 -7.12
CA LYS A 169 -35.04 -1.71 -8.09
C LYS A 169 -33.50 -1.67 -8.06
N PRO A 170 -32.85 -2.12 -6.98
CA PRO A 170 -31.40 -1.95 -6.79
C PRO A 170 -30.56 -2.68 -7.87
N VAL A 171 -30.97 -3.88 -8.26
CA VAL A 171 -30.30 -4.69 -9.31
C VAL A 171 -30.26 -3.93 -10.64
N ARG A 172 -31.38 -3.32 -11.04
CA ARG A 172 -31.48 -2.55 -12.29
C ARG A 172 -30.53 -1.36 -12.30
N GLU A 173 -30.46 -0.62 -11.18
CA GLU A 173 -29.62 0.56 -11.08
C GLU A 173 -28.13 0.20 -11.05
N ILE A 174 -27.72 -0.80 -10.27
CA ILE A 174 -26.33 -1.29 -10.28
C ILE A 174 -25.94 -1.77 -11.67
N ARG A 175 -26.83 -2.51 -12.37
CA ARG A 175 -26.58 -2.97 -13.74
C ARG A 175 -26.36 -1.82 -14.71
N LYS A 176 -27.14 -0.73 -14.62
CA LYS A 176 -26.94 0.49 -15.44
C LYS A 176 -25.62 1.18 -15.12
N ILE A 177 -25.30 1.31 -13.83
CA ILE A 177 -24.06 1.93 -13.35
C ILE A 177 -22.84 1.16 -13.84
N CYS A 178 -22.85 -0.17 -13.73
CA CYS A 178 -21.79 -1.02 -14.28
C CYS A 178 -21.61 -0.82 -15.79
N SER A 179 -22.70 -0.74 -16.55
CA SER A 179 -22.62 -0.43 -17.99
C SER A 179 -22.00 0.93 -18.28
N LYS A 180 -22.35 1.97 -17.50
CA LYS A 180 -21.71 3.30 -17.61
C LYS A 180 -20.21 3.23 -17.31
N LEU A 181 -19.81 2.53 -16.23
CA LEU A 181 -18.40 2.35 -15.85
C LEU A 181 -17.61 1.61 -16.93
N THR A 182 -18.16 0.51 -17.48
CA THR A 182 -17.53 -0.24 -18.57
C THR A 182 -17.29 0.67 -19.78
N ARG A 183 -18.31 1.42 -20.22
CA ARG A 183 -18.17 2.32 -21.38
C ARG A 183 -17.14 3.42 -21.16
N LEU A 184 -17.10 4.01 -19.96
CA LEU A 184 -16.11 5.02 -19.62
C LEU A 184 -14.69 4.44 -19.64
N ALA A 185 -14.52 3.27 -19.04
CA ALA A 185 -13.23 2.58 -19.01
C ALA A 185 -12.78 2.13 -20.40
N GLU A 186 -13.68 1.62 -21.23
CA GLU A 186 -13.42 1.29 -22.65
C GLU A 186 -12.97 2.51 -23.45
N TYR A 187 -13.59 3.68 -23.22
CA TYR A 187 -13.16 4.93 -23.85
C TYR A 187 -11.71 5.28 -23.49
N ILE A 188 -11.31 5.15 -22.21
CA ILE A 188 -9.93 5.37 -21.78
C ILE A 188 -8.96 4.42 -22.49
N ILE A 189 -9.38 3.19 -22.77
CA ILE A 189 -8.55 2.15 -23.36
C ILE A 189 -8.41 2.33 -24.88
N GLN A 190 -9.50 2.69 -25.57
CA GLN A 190 -9.61 2.63 -27.02
C GLN A 190 -9.51 4.00 -27.71
N ASP A 191 -10.09 5.04 -27.10
CA ASP A 191 -10.25 6.35 -27.75
C ASP A 191 -9.15 7.34 -27.37
N ILE A 192 -8.47 7.17 -26.23
CA ILE A 192 -7.36 8.03 -25.83
C ILE A 192 -6.10 7.68 -26.64
N THR A 193 -5.62 8.66 -27.41
CA THR A 193 -4.48 8.48 -28.33
C THR A 193 -3.11 8.71 -27.70
N ASP A 194 -3.06 9.23 -26.48
CA ASP A 194 -1.82 9.60 -25.80
C ASP A 194 -1.03 8.34 -25.36
N PRO A 195 0.19 8.11 -25.87
CA PRO A 195 0.96 6.91 -25.55
C PRO A 195 1.39 6.83 -24.07
N ILE A 196 1.29 7.92 -23.29
CA ILE A 196 1.69 7.90 -21.88
C ILE A 196 0.78 7.02 -21.02
N ILE A 197 -0.44 6.72 -21.48
CA ILE A 197 -1.37 5.81 -20.76
C ILE A 197 -0.83 4.39 -20.64
N LEU A 198 0.10 4.00 -21.52
CA LEU A 198 0.74 2.68 -21.58
C LEU A 198 2.02 2.61 -20.74
N GLN A 199 2.55 3.75 -20.31
CA GLN A 199 3.83 3.79 -19.62
C GLN A 199 3.65 3.37 -18.16
N PRO A 200 4.42 2.39 -17.67
CA PRO A 200 4.30 1.90 -16.31
C PRO A 200 4.83 2.90 -15.28
N ALA A 201 4.37 2.74 -14.04
CA ALA A 201 4.98 3.39 -12.91
C ALA A 201 6.45 2.95 -12.74
N SER A 202 7.25 3.81 -12.12
CA SER A 202 8.66 3.52 -11.84
C SER A 202 9.05 4.01 -10.46
N LEU A 203 10.13 3.44 -9.91
CA LEU A 203 10.72 3.92 -8.66
C LEU A 203 11.83 4.92 -8.93
N ASP A 204 11.84 6.00 -8.16
CA ASP A 204 12.89 7.02 -8.18
C ASP A 204 13.39 7.34 -6.77
N LEU A 205 14.62 7.81 -6.68
CA LEU A 205 15.33 8.10 -5.44
C LEU A 205 15.48 9.60 -5.24
N ALA A 206 15.00 10.10 -4.10
CA ALA A 206 15.26 11.46 -3.64
C ALA A 206 16.01 11.45 -2.31
N THR A 207 16.94 12.38 -2.17
CA THR A 207 17.67 12.60 -0.93
C THR A 207 17.24 13.94 -0.37
N LEU A 208 16.74 13.93 0.86
CA LEU A 208 16.33 15.12 1.59
C LEU A 208 17.36 15.43 2.65
N LYS A 209 17.87 16.66 2.64
CA LYS A 209 18.77 17.16 3.68
C LYS A 209 17.99 18.16 4.54
N LYS A 210 17.60 17.74 5.74
CA LYS A 210 16.96 18.59 6.75
C LYS A 210 18.00 19.07 7.75
N LYS A 211 17.84 20.30 8.26
CA LYS A 211 18.50 20.71 9.50
C LYS A 211 17.74 20.08 10.68
N SER A 212 18.40 19.91 11.83
CA SER A 212 17.85 19.19 13.00
C SER A 212 16.49 19.70 13.49
N SER A 213 16.16 20.96 13.19
CA SER A 213 14.91 21.65 13.56
C SER A 213 13.92 21.84 12.41
N ASP A 214 14.31 21.55 11.17
CA ASP A 214 13.50 21.88 9.99
C ASP A 214 12.51 20.77 9.65
N ASP A 215 11.28 21.17 9.34
CA ASP A 215 10.26 20.30 8.75
C ASP A 215 10.70 19.87 7.35
N LEU A 216 10.37 18.64 6.96
CA LEU A 216 10.66 18.11 5.62
C LEU A 216 9.93 18.90 4.53
N GLY A 217 8.83 19.55 4.92
CA GLY A 217 8.10 20.52 4.11
C GLY A 217 7.27 19.87 3.02
N PHE A 218 6.70 18.70 3.29
CA PHE A 218 5.65 18.12 2.48
C PHE A 218 4.54 17.55 3.35
N TYR A 219 3.32 17.52 2.80
CA TYR A 219 2.18 16.89 3.44
C TYR A 219 1.95 15.51 2.85
N ILE A 220 1.73 14.55 3.76
CA ILE A 220 1.36 13.18 3.44
C ILE A 220 -0.16 13.09 3.60
N LEU A 221 -0.89 12.42 2.70
CA LEU A 221 -2.29 12.06 2.92
C LEU A 221 -2.40 10.77 3.75
N PRO A 222 -3.52 10.52 4.46
CA PRO A 222 -3.82 9.21 5.02
C PRO A 222 -3.63 8.11 3.96
N SER A 223 -3.03 7.00 4.35
CA SER A 223 -2.70 5.91 3.43
C SER A 223 -3.98 5.36 2.80
N PHE A 224 -3.92 5.12 1.50
CA PHE A 224 -4.96 4.39 0.78
C PHE A 224 -4.28 3.27 0.02
N HIS A 225 -4.75 2.04 0.19
CA HIS A 225 -4.01 0.83 -0.20
C HIS A 225 -2.60 0.72 0.40
N GLY A 226 -2.42 1.17 1.64
CA GLY A 226 -1.13 1.07 2.32
C GLY A 226 -0.02 1.96 1.74
N VAL A 227 -0.29 2.83 0.77
CA VAL A 227 0.72 3.76 0.24
C VAL A 227 0.52 5.18 0.76
N HIS A 228 1.61 5.86 1.05
CA HIS A 228 1.63 7.21 1.59
C HIS A 228 1.89 8.22 0.48
N GLN A 229 0.87 8.97 0.09
CA GLN A 229 0.99 9.92 -1.01
C GLN A 229 1.36 11.32 -0.53
N ILE A 230 2.25 11.98 -1.26
CA ILE A 230 2.61 13.38 -1.08
C ILE A 230 1.56 14.26 -1.78
N THR A 231 1.00 15.27 -1.11
CA THR A 231 0.01 16.17 -1.73
C THR A 231 0.47 17.57 -1.95
N GLU A 232 1.31 18.09 -1.05
CA GLU A 232 1.74 19.48 -1.09
C GLU A 232 3.21 19.51 -0.73
N ILE A 233 3.97 20.34 -1.43
CA ILE A 233 5.39 20.58 -1.16
C ILE A 233 5.55 22.07 -0.86
N LYS A 234 5.96 22.40 0.37
CA LYS A 234 6.19 23.77 0.82
C LYS A 234 7.37 24.37 0.06
N LEU A 235 7.16 25.54 -0.54
CA LEU A 235 8.22 26.30 -1.21
C LEU A 235 9.37 26.61 -0.26
N GLY A 236 10.61 26.49 -0.75
CA GLY A 236 11.83 26.72 0.04
C GLY A 236 12.21 25.60 1.03
N SER A 237 11.39 24.56 1.18
CA SER A 237 11.70 23.41 2.05
C SER A 237 12.78 22.47 1.50
N ALA A 238 13.26 21.53 2.32
CA ALA A 238 14.17 20.47 1.89
C ALA A 238 13.59 19.63 0.73
N ALA A 239 12.28 19.32 0.79
CA ALA A 239 11.58 18.63 -0.30
C ALA A 239 11.56 19.44 -1.59
N HIS A 240 11.30 20.75 -1.52
CA HIS A 240 11.33 21.64 -2.69
C HIS A 240 12.74 21.76 -3.28
N GLN A 241 13.75 21.97 -2.43
CA GLN A 241 15.16 22.09 -2.84
C GLN A 241 15.70 20.81 -3.50
N SER A 242 15.16 19.65 -3.13
CA SER A 242 15.53 18.39 -3.79
C SER A 242 15.23 18.40 -5.29
N GLY A 243 14.23 19.17 -5.73
CA GLY A 243 13.75 19.25 -7.12
C GLY A 243 13.22 17.93 -7.70
N LYS A 244 13.28 16.85 -6.92
CA LYS A 244 12.92 15.51 -7.37
C LYS A 244 11.48 15.20 -7.03
N MET A 245 10.98 15.60 -5.88
CA MET A 245 9.64 15.25 -5.40
C MET A 245 8.55 16.04 -6.13
N GLN A 246 7.41 15.39 -6.37
CA GLN A 246 6.22 16.03 -6.93
C GLN A 246 4.96 15.62 -6.18
N GLU A 247 3.93 16.45 -6.30
CA GLU A 247 2.61 16.11 -5.79
C GLU A 247 2.08 14.86 -6.48
N GLY A 248 1.54 13.96 -5.66
CA GLY A 248 1.06 12.65 -6.04
C GLY A 248 2.11 11.55 -6.02
N ASP A 249 3.39 11.85 -5.75
CA ASP A 249 4.40 10.80 -5.55
C ASP A 249 4.02 9.92 -4.35
N GLU A 250 4.24 8.61 -4.45
CA GLU A 250 3.91 7.64 -3.40
C GLU A 250 5.20 7.19 -2.69
N ILE A 251 5.27 7.35 -1.38
CA ILE A 251 6.43 6.94 -0.58
C ILE A 251 6.38 5.43 -0.36
N VAL A 252 7.42 4.74 -0.81
CA VAL A 252 7.56 3.29 -0.72
C VAL A 252 8.60 2.88 0.31
N GLN A 253 9.73 3.61 0.36
CA GLN A 253 10.78 3.36 1.36
C GLN A 253 11.34 4.66 1.94
N VAL A 254 11.73 4.60 3.21
CA VAL A 254 12.48 5.64 3.92
C VAL A 254 13.74 4.98 4.48
N ASN A 255 14.93 5.45 4.11
CA ASN A 255 16.22 4.89 4.54
C ASN A 255 16.30 3.36 4.34
N TYR A 256 15.82 2.87 3.19
CA TYR A 256 15.74 1.45 2.82
C TYR A 256 14.73 0.61 3.63
N GLN A 257 14.00 1.22 4.58
CA GLN A 257 12.86 0.57 5.24
C GLN A 257 11.64 0.73 4.35
N THR A 258 11.03 -0.39 3.94
CA THR A 258 9.76 -0.36 3.20
C THR A 258 8.63 0.00 4.15
N VAL A 259 7.82 0.99 3.75
CA VAL A 259 6.73 1.57 4.56
C VAL A 259 5.36 1.32 3.92
N VAL A 260 5.29 0.48 2.89
CA VAL A 260 4.02 0.06 2.28
C VAL A 260 3.22 -0.75 3.31
N GLY A 261 1.97 -0.38 3.55
CA GLY A 261 1.09 -0.96 4.57
C GLY A 261 1.21 -0.29 5.95
N TRP A 262 2.16 0.63 6.15
CA TRP A 262 2.33 1.28 7.45
C TRP A 262 1.23 2.29 7.75
N GLU A 263 1.03 2.55 9.04
CA GLU A 263 0.24 3.68 9.48
C GLU A 263 1.01 4.99 9.32
N ARG A 264 0.27 6.06 9.01
CA ARG A 264 0.84 7.41 8.90
C ARG A 264 1.62 7.81 10.16
N LYS A 265 1.11 7.48 11.35
CA LYS A 265 1.75 7.83 12.62
C LYS A 265 3.15 7.24 12.70
N ASN A 266 3.30 5.94 12.41
CA ASN A 266 4.58 5.24 12.45
C ASN A 266 5.54 5.77 11.38
N LEU A 267 5.04 6.13 10.20
CA LEU A 267 5.86 6.80 9.17
C LEU A 267 6.40 8.17 9.65
N LEU A 268 5.57 8.97 10.32
CA LEU A 268 6.00 10.26 10.87
C LEU A 268 7.00 10.10 12.02
N GLU A 269 6.85 9.07 12.86
CA GLU A 269 7.83 8.69 13.87
C GLU A 269 9.17 8.31 13.21
N LEU A 270 9.15 7.49 12.15
CA LEU A 270 10.35 7.14 11.38
C LEU A 270 11.06 8.38 10.82
N PHE A 271 10.32 9.39 10.34
CA PHE A 271 10.92 10.65 9.88
C PHE A 271 11.55 11.48 11.00
N ARG A 272 11.02 11.42 12.22
CA ARG A 272 11.57 12.11 13.39
C ARG A 272 12.85 11.45 13.88
N GLU A 273 12.88 10.11 13.92
CA GLU A 273 14.05 9.32 14.30
C GLU A 273 15.15 9.34 13.25
N SER A 274 14.79 9.61 12.00
CA SER A 274 15.75 9.62 10.90
C SER A 274 16.77 10.78 10.99
N PRO A 275 18.01 10.54 10.55
CA PRO A 275 19.09 11.52 10.57
C PRO A 275 18.80 12.74 9.68
N ALA A 276 19.71 13.72 9.70
CA ALA A 276 19.63 14.94 8.91
C ALA A 276 19.54 14.68 7.39
N GLU A 277 20.06 13.54 6.92
CA GLU A 277 19.92 13.09 5.54
C GLU A 277 18.97 11.90 5.46
N ILE A 278 17.88 12.06 4.70
CA ILE A 278 16.85 11.03 4.52
C ILE A 278 16.83 10.61 3.06
N LEU A 279 16.98 9.32 2.81
CA LEU A 279 16.80 8.74 1.49
C LEU A 279 15.37 8.23 1.33
N LEU A 280 14.67 8.73 0.31
CA LEU A 280 13.33 8.33 -0.06
C LEU A 280 13.34 7.54 -1.36
N THR A 281 12.68 6.38 -1.35
CA THR A 281 12.25 5.67 -2.56
C THR A 281 10.78 5.98 -2.78
N MET A 282 10.45 6.55 -3.94
CA MET A 282 9.07 6.87 -4.30
C MET A 282 8.64 6.16 -5.57
N LYS A 283 7.41 5.68 -5.59
CA LYS A 283 6.72 5.27 -6.81
C LYS A 283 6.16 6.50 -7.52
N ARG A 284 6.42 6.57 -8.82
CA ARG A 284 6.10 7.69 -9.68
C ARG A 284 5.32 7.22 -10.89
N ARG A 285 4.37 8.06 -11.28
CA ARG A 285 3.72 7.97 -12.58
C ARG A 285 4.74 8.25 -13.69
N PRO A 286 4.49 7.76 -14.91
CA PRO A 286 5.32 8.07 -16.05
C PRO A 286 5.38 9.58 -16.29
N LYS A 287 6.51 10.06 -16.82
CA LYS A 287 6.66 11.43 -17.28
C LYS A 287 7.01 11.39 -18.76
N HIS A 288 6.55 12.36 -19.54
CA HIS A 288 7.07 12.53 -20.90
C HIS A 288 8.58 12.71 -20.80
N THR A 289 9.35 11.71 -21.23
CA THR A 289 10.80 11.80 -21.26
C THR A 289 11.17 12.86 -22.28
N LYS A 290 12.01 13.81 -21.88
CA LYS A 290 12.71 14.66 -22.86
C LYS A 290 13.55 13.71 -23.73
N THR A 291 13.51 13.92 -25.04
CA THR A 291 14.00 13.06 -26.15
C THR A 291 15.47 12.59 -26.07
N TYR A 292 16.20 12.92 -25.00
CA TYR A 292 17.61 12.63 -24.83
C TYR A 292 17.86 11.94 -23.48
N GLY A 293 17.84 10.61 -23.49
CA GLY A 293 18.20 9.76 -22.37
C GLY A 293 18.33 8.29 -22.82
N PRO A 294 19.10 7.45 -22.11
CA PRO A 294 19.24 6.05 -22.47
C PRO A 294 17.85 5.37 -22.45
N ILE A 295 17.46 4.85 -23.61
CA ILE A 295 16.17 4.16 -23.86
C ILE A 295 16.04 2.89 -22.99
N TYR A 296 17.16 2.39 -22.46
CA TYR A 296 17.22 1.21 -21.61
C TYR A 296 18.12 1.45 -20.39
N ILE A 297 17.53 1.38 -19.20
CA ILE A 297 18.25 1.34 -17.92
C ILE A 297 18.04 -0.05 -17.34
N LYS A 298 19.11 -0.86 -17.26
CA LYS A 298 19.08 -2.19 -16.64
C LYS A 298 18.38 -2.11 -15.27
N PRO A 299 17.40 -2.97 -14.98
CA PRO A 299 16.76 -2.95 -13.68
C PRO A 299 17.78 -3.23 -12.58
N TYR A 300 17.72 -2.42 -11.52
CA TYR A 300 18.64 -2.53 -10.39
C TYR A 300 17.85 -2.59 -9.08
N LYS A 301 18.33 -3.43 -8.17
CA LYS A 301 17.68 -3.68 -6.89
C LYS A 301 17.98 -2.52 -5.94
N LEU A 302 16.94 -1.99 -5.29
CA LEU A 302 17.11 -1.07 -4.18
C LEU A 302 17.45 -1.86 -2.90
N PRO A 303 18.40 -1.37 -2.08
CA PRO A 303 18.72 -2.02 -0.83
C PRO A 303 17.49 -2.08 0.08
N SER A 304 17.40 -3.15 0.86
CA SER A 304 16.54 -3.20 2.05
C SER A 304 17.37 -2.86 3.28
N ASN A 305 16.77 -2.23 4.29
CA ASN A 305 17.47 -1.78 5.49
C ASN A 305 18.30 -2.91 6.12
N LYS A 306 19.58 -2.61 6.41
CA LYS A 306 20.55 -3.51 7.05
C LYS A 306 20.89 -3.08 8.48
N ASN A 307 20.32 -1.97 8.98
CA ASN A 307 20.60 -1.46 10.31
C ASN A 307 19.84 -2.27 11.36
N THR A 308 20.36 -3.46 11.63
CA THR A 308 20.05 -4.26 12.80
C THR A 308 20.85 -3.70 13.97
N SER A 309 20.35 -2.71 14.69
CA SER A 309 20.94 -2.26 15.97
C SER A 309 20.59 -3.19 17.14
N TYR A 310 20.46 -4.50 16.90
CA TYR A 310 20.17 -5.50 17.94
C TYR A 310 21.31 -6.50 18.21
N THR A 311 22.49 -6.35 17.58
CA THR A 311 23.62 -7.27 17.82
C THR A 311 24.91 -6.63 18.35
N ALA A 312 24.93 -5.33 18.67
CA ALA A 312 26.14 -4.66 19.16
C ALA A 312 26.12 -4.18 20.64
N GLN A 313 25.04 -4.36 21.40
CA GLN A 313 24.96 -3.89 22.81
C GLN A 313 24.39 -4.92 23.81
N GLY A 314 24.51 -6.22 23.55
CA GLY A 314 23.90 -7.26 24.38
C GLY A 314 24.78 -8.47 24.73
N ARG A 315 26.11 -8.39 24.58
CA ARG A 315 27.02 -9.47 25.01
C ARG A 315 28.03 -8.99 26.05
N SER A 316 27.57 -8.82 27.28
CA SER A 316 28.38 -9.03 28.48
C SER A 316 27.48 -9.11 29.73
N LEU A 317 26.54 -10.05 29.75
CA LEU A 317 25.94 -10.52 30.99
C LEU A 317 26.16 -12.03 31.03
N PRO A 318 26.97 -12.56 31.97
CA PRO A 318 27.12 -14.00 32.11
C PRO A 318 25.77 -14.59 32.54
N SER A 319 25.41 -15.72 31.93
CA SER A 319 24.19 -16.48 32.22
C SER A 319 24.05 -16.75 33.72
N PRO A 320 22.83 -16.73 34.30
CA PRO A 320 22.63 -17.09 35.70
C PRO A 320 22.99 -18.57 35.87
N ARG A 321 23.98 -18.86 36.73
CA ARG A 321 24.34 -20.24 37.09
C ARG A 321 23.17 -20.90 37.85
N PRO A 322 22.82 -22.16 37.57
CA PRO A 322 21.74 -22.88 38.26
C PRO A 322 22.07 -23.33 39.71
N GLU A 323 23.11 -22.80 40.35
CA GLU A 323 23.61 -23.25 41.66
C GLU A 323 23.13 -22.39 42.85
N LEU A 324 22.21 -21.45 42.63
CA LEU A 324 21.63 -20.58 43.67
C LEU A 324 20.17 -20.92 44.05
N LEU A 325 19.70 -22.12 43.70
CA LEU A 325 18.38 -22.64 44.10
C LEU A 325 18.44 -23.75 45.17
N THR A 326 19.51 -23.81 45.97
CA THR A 326 19.52 -24.61 47.20
C THR A 326 19.03 -23.76 48.37
N ILE A 327 17.84 -24.12 48.86
CA ILE A 327 17.27 -23.63 50.12
C ILE A 327 18.22 -24.04 51.26
N PRO A 328 18.67 -23.15 52.16
CA PRO A 328 19.41 -23.58 53.33
C PRO A 328 18.47 -24.31 54.30
N ASP A 329 18.90 -25.49 54.75
CA ASP A 329 18.21 -26.29 55.78
C ASP A 329 17.90 -25.44 57.02
N PHE A 330 16.61 -25.29 57.30
CA PHE A 330 16.13 -24.63 58.51
C PHE A 330 16.11 -25.66 59.64
N ALA A 331 17.15 -25.67 60.48
CA ALA A 331 17.15 -26.44 61.72
C ALA A 331 16.18 -25.79 62.73
N MET A 332 15.13 -26.51 63.14
CA MET A 332 14.22 -26.09 64.21
C MET A 332 14.87 -26.33 65.58
N PRO A 333 14.84 -25.35 66.50
CA PRO A 333 15.30 -25.57 67.87
C PRO A 333 14.30 -26.40 68.66
N SER A 334 14.84 -27.42 69.34
CA SER A 334 14.13 -28.34 70.23
C SER A 334 13.57 -27.64 71.47
N ARG A 335 12.34 -27.99 71.83
CA ARG A 335 11.81 -27.95 73.20
C ARG A 335 11.17 -29.27 73.53
#